data_AF-A0A3A4ZU90-F1
#
_entry.id   AF-A0A3A4ZU90-F1
#
_cell.length_a   1.000
_cell.length_b   1.000
_cell.length_c   1.000
_cell.angle_alpha   90.00
_cell.angle_beta   90.00
_cell.angle_gamma   90.00
#
_symmetry.space_group_name_H-M   'P 1'
#
loop_
_entity.id
_entity.type
_entity.pdbx_description
1 polymer ?
#
loop_
_entity_poly.entity_id
_entity_poly.type
_entity_poly.pdbx_seq_one_letter_code
_entity_poly.pdbx_strand_id
1 'polypeptide(L)'
;MFLKFQGERVSNASFLTDGCGSITACGSHATEMALGKSPDEILEITGDAIMKRLGEFPQEEAHCAMLAAETLQEALHSYMVKREAKSNFPGGGSSPPKCEPRGNL
;
A
#
# COMPACT_ATOMS: atom_id res chain seq x y z
N MET A 1 -2.35 -3.10 1.25
CA MET A 1 -1.67 -3.31 -0.05
C MET A 1 -1.02 -4.67 -0.07
N PHE A 2 -0.74 -5.21 -1.25
CA PHE A 2 -0.10 -6.51 -1.46
C PHE A 2 1.17 -6.31 -2.28
N LEU A 3 2.32 -6.69 -1.71
CA LEU A 3 3.62 -6.61 -2.38
C LEU A 3 4.16 -8.01 -2.64
N LYS A 4 4.64 -8.25 -3.85
CA LYS A 4 5.40 -9.44 -4.23
C LYS A 4 6.82 -9.03 -4.54
N PHE A 5 7.77 -9.67 -3.89
CA PHE A 5 9.19 -9.45 -4.10
C PHE A 5 9.78 -10.58 -4.95
N GLN A 6 10.69 -10.23 -5.85
CA GLN A 6 11.56 -11.16 -6.56
C GLN A 6 13.00 -10.78 -6.23
N GLY A 7 13.66 -11.61 -5.42
CA GLY A 7 14.94 -11.25 -4.80
C GLY A 7 14.76 -10.09 -3.82
N GLU A 8 15.44 -8.97 -4.10
CA GLU A 8 15.46 -7.79 -3.23
C GLU A 8 14.55 -6.64 -3.71
N ARG A 9 13.80 -6.84 -4.80
CA ARG A 9 12.96 -5.80 -5.41
C ARG A 9 11.52 -6.24 -5.55
N VAL A 10 10.59 -5.29 -5.51
CA VAL A 10 9.17 -5.55 -5.77
C VAL A 10 8.96 -5.86 -7.24
N SER A 11 8.47 -7.06 -7.54
CA SER A 11 8.09 -7.48 -8.89
C SER A 11 6.64 -7.16 -9.22
N ASN A 12 5.76 -7.10 -8.22
CA ASN A 12 4.36 -6.75 -8.39
C ASN A 12 3.81 -6.10 -7.10
N ALA A 13 3.05 -5.03 -7.27
CA ALA A 13 2.35 -4.32 -6.23
C ALA A 13 0.88 -4.18 -6.63
N SER A 14 -0.02 -4.49 -5.71
CA SER A 14 -1.46 -4.36 -5.95
C SER A 14 -2.14 -3.85 -4.68
N PHE A 15 -3.27 -3.18 -4.82
CA PHE A 15 -4.04 -2.68 -3.69
C PHE A 15 -5.52 -2.99 -3.89
N LEU A 16 -6.25 -3.00 -2.78
CA LEU A 16 -7.70 -3.13 -2.75
C LEU A 16 -8.19 -2.13 -1.70
N THR A 17 -9.14 -1.29 -2.09
CA THR A 17 -9.81 -0.33 -1.22
C THR A 17 -11.25 -0.17 -1.71
N ASP A 18 -12.20 0.00 -0.79
CA ASP A 18 -13.61 0.32 -1.10
C ASP A 18 -13.93 1.82 -0.92
N GLY A 19 -12.90 2.65 -0.70
CA GLY A 19 -13.04 4.06 -0.41
C GLY A 19 -13.34 4.95 -1.62
N CYS A 20 -13.31 6.27 -1.41
CA CYS A 20 -13.58 7.27 -2.47
C CYS A 20 -12.55 7.22 -3.62
N GLY A 21 -12.85 7.89 -4.74
CA GLY A 21 -11.94 7.98 -5.87
C GLY A 21 -10.55 8.50 -5.50
N SER A 22 -10.46 9.41 -4.52
CA SER A 22 -9.21 10.00 -4.05
C SER A 22 -8.27 8.97 -3.41
N ILE A 23 -8.76 8.11 -2.51
CA ILE A 23 -7.93 7.05 -1.92
C ILE A 23 -7.57 5.97 -2.95
N THR A 24 -8.43 5.74 -3.94
CA THR A 24 -8.14 4.82 -5.05
C THR A 24 -6.97 5.35 -5.90
N ALA A 25 -6.96 6.64 -6.22
CA ALA A 25 -5.88 7.29 -6.96
C ALA A 25 -4.57 7.27 -6.15
N CYS A 26 -4.60 7.64 -4.86
CA CYS A 26 -3.44 7.57 -3.97
C CYS A 26 -2.88 6.15 -3.85
N GLY A 27 -3.75 5.16 -3.69
CA GLY A 27 -3.37 3.75 -3.62
C GLY A 27 -2.68 3.26 -4.90
N SER A 28 -3.21 3.65 -6.06
CA SER A 28 -2.60 3.31 -7.36
C SER A 28 -1.20 3.88 -7.49
N HIS A 29 -1.02 5.18 -7.23
CA HIS A 29 0.31 5.79 -7.30
C HIS A 29 1.28 5.22 -6.27
N ALA A 30 0.83 4.94 -5.05
CA ALA A 30 1.65 4.29 -4.04
C ALA A 30 2.15 2.92 -4.52
N THR A 31 1.28 2.10 -5.12
CA THR A 31 1.69 0.79 -5.67
C THR A 31 2.64 0.92 -6.85
N GLU A 32 2.41 1.88 -7.77
CA GLU A 32 3.32 2.14 -8.88
C GLU A 32 4.70 2.61 -8.42
N MET A 33 4.74 3.47 -7.39
CA MET A 33 5.99 3.96 -6.81
C MET A 33 6.79 2.84 -6.14
N ALA A 34 6.12 1.82 -5.61
CA ALA A 34 6.75 0.67 -4.97
C ALA A 34 7.33 -0.35 -5.97
N LEU A 35 6.86 -0.37 -7.22
CA LEU A 35 7.35 -1.32 -8.22
C LEU A 35 8.85 -1.13 -8.50
N GLY A 36 9.60 -2.24 -8.55
CA GLY A 36 11.04 -2.23 -8.81
C GLY A 36 11.92 -1.73 -7.66
N LYS A 37 11.32 -1.24 -6.56
CA LYS A 37 12.05 -0.72 -5.40
C LYS A 37 12.44 -1.79 -4.40
N SER A 38 13.52 -1.53 -3.67
CA SER A 38 13.92 -2.31 -2.49
C SER A 38 13.07 -1.94 -1.25
N PRO A 39 13.08 -2.76 -0.19
CA PRO A 39 12.47 -2.42 1.10
C PRO A 39 12.85 -1.03 1.61
N ASP A 40 14.14 -0.68 1.60
CA ASP A 40 14.63 0.63 2.05
C ASP A 40 14.08 1.76 1.18
N GLU A 41 14.05 1.59 -0.14
CA GLU A 41 13.51 2.61 -1.05
C GLU A 41 11.98 2.79 -0.91
N ILE A 42 11.27 1.79 -0.37
CA ILE A 42 9.83 1.85 -0.09
C ILE A 42 9.56 2.60 1.21
N LEU A 43 10.44 2.50 2.21
CA LEU A 43 10.31 3.25 3.47
C LEU A 43 10.35 4.77 3.24
N GLU A 44 11.09 5.20 2.22
CA GLU A 44 11.18 6.61 1.79
C GLU A 44 9.90 7.12 1.09
N ILE A 45 8.92 6.25 0.79
CA ILE A 45 7.66 6.67 0.17
C ILE A 45 6.74 7.23 1.25
N THR A 46 6.63 8.56 1.29
CA THR A 46 5.74 9.29 2.20
C THR A 46 4.47 9.76 1.51
N GLY A 47 3.47 10.17 2.30
CA GLY A 47 2.24 10.77 1.77
C GLY A 47 2.52 12.00 0.89
N ASP A 48 3.52 12.81 1.25
CA ASP A 48 3.96 13.96 0.45
C ASP A 48 4.51 13.55 -0.91
N ALA A 49 5.31 12.48 -0.96
CA ALA A 49 5.83 11.94 -2.20
C ALA A 49 4.72 11.44 -3.13
N ILE A 50 3.65 10.84 -2.57
CA ILE A 50 2.47 10.41 -3.31
C ILE A 50 1.68 11.62 -3.82
N MET A 51 1.45 12.64 -2.98
CA MET A 51 0.76 13.88 -3.40
C MET A 51 1.51 14.59 -4.52
N LYS A 52 2.84 14.71 -4.41
CA LYS A 52 3.68 15.32 -5.44
C LYS A 52 3.58 14.60 -6.79
N ARG A 53 3.29 13.29 -6.78
CA ARG A 53 3.09 12.48 -7.99
C ARG A 53 1.68 12.63 -8.57
N LEU A 54 0.68 12.90 -7.72
CA LEU A 54 -0.69 13.22 -8.10
C LEU A 54 -0.83 14.64 -8.67
N GLY A 55 0.01 15.58 -8.26
CA GLY A 55 0.03 16.96 -8.73
C GLY A 55 -0.46 17.96 -7.67
N GLU A 56 -1.09 19.07 -8.10
CA GLU A 56 -1.76 20.01 -7.20
C GLU A 56 -3.03 19.36 -6.63
N PHE A 57 -2.84 18.56 -5.58
CA PHE A 57 -3.90 17.88 -4.88
C PHE A 57 -4.35 18.76 -3.69
N PRO A 58 -5.66 18.99 -3.50
CA PRO A 58 -6.14 19.83 -2.40
C PRO A 58 -5.70 19.24 -1.05
N GLN A 59 -5.33 20.13 -0.11
CA GLN A 59 -4.92 19.73 1.25
C GLN A 59 -5.93 18.84 1.95
N GLU A 60 -7.21 18.99 1.62
CA GLU A 60 -8.33 18.20 2.16
C GLU A 60 -8.16 16.70 1.88
N GLU A 61 -7.45 16.34 0.80
CA GLU A 61 -7.23 14.96 0.39
C GLU A 61 -5.84 14.42 0.79
N ALA A 62 -5.02 15.22 1.47
CA ALA A 62 -3.72 14.80 2.00
C ALA A 62 -3.83 13.61 2.95
N HIS A 63 -4.96 13.50 3.66
CA HIS A 63 -5.25 12.34 4.51
C HIS A 63 -5.27 11.02 3.71
N CYS A 64 -5.80 11.02 2.49
CA CYS A 64 -5.83 9.83 1.64
C CYS A 64 -4.42 9.43 1.20
N ALA A 65 -3.55 10.40 0.93
CA ALA A 65 -2.16 10.14 0.58
C ALA A 65 -1.35 9.59 1.77
N MET A 66 -1.55 10.14 2.97
CA MET A 66 -0.94 9.62 4.20
C MET A 66 -1.38 8.17 4.48
N LEU A 67 -2.69 7.90 4.42
CA LEU A 67 -3.21 6.54 4.59
C LEU A 67 -2.65 5.55 3.58
N ALA A 68 -2.48 5.97 2.32
CA ALA A 68 -1.88 5.13 1.29
C ALA A 68 -0.40 4.82 1.60
N ALA A 69 0.38 5.79 2.07
CA ALA A 69 1.77 5.60 2.48
C ALA A 69 1.89 4.67 3.69
N GLU A 70 1.09 4.89 4.73
CA GLU A 70 1.05 4.03 5.92
C GLU A 70 0.68 2.59 5.55
N THR A 71 -0.34 2.42 4.70
CA THR A 71 -0.75 1.10 4.22
C THR A 71 0.36 0.39 3.42
N LEU A 72 1.16 1.15 2.68
CA LEU A 72 2.32 0.61 1.94
C LEU A 72 3.41 0.15 2.90
N GLN A 73 3.72 0.96 3.93
CA GLN A 73 4.69 0.62 4.96
C GLN A 73 4.26 -0.60 5.78
N GLU A 74 2.98 -0.70 6.14
CA GLU A 74 2.44 -1.88 6.83
C GLU A 74 2.52 -3.15 5.95
N ALA A 75 2.29 -3.03 4.64
CA ALA A 75 2.46 -4.14 3.71
C ALA A 75 3.92 -4.60 3.63
N LEU A 76 4.87 -3.65 3.65
CA LEU A 76 6.30 -3.95 3.70
C LEU A 76 6.68 -4.63 5.02
N HIS A 77 6.22 -4.09 6.15
CA HIS A 77 6.46 -4.67 7.47
C HIS A 77 5.92 -6.11 7.55
N SER A 78 4.69 -6.34 7.08
CA SER A 78 4.12 -7.68 6.99
C SER A 78 4.95 -8.63 6.12
N TYR A 79 5.52 -8.13 5.02
CA TYR A 79 6.45 -8.91 4.20
C TYR A 79 7.73 -9.27 4.95
N MET A 80 8.35 -8.31 5.65
CA MET A 80 9.58 -8.53 6.42
C MET A 80 9.36 -9.55 7.55
N VAL A 81 8.30 -9.37 8.34
CA VAL A 81 7.92 -10.30 9.41
C VAL A 81 7.61 -11.68 8.85
N LYS A 82 6.91 -11.78 7.70
CA LYS A 82 6.66 -13.07 7.03
C LYS A 82 7.94 -13.71 6.49
N ARG A 83 8.93 -12.93 6.09
CA ARG A 83 10.24 -13.43 5.65
C ARG A 83 10.98 -14.10 6.80
N GLU A 84 10.93 -13.48 7.98
CA GLU A 84 11.49 -14.04 9.22
C GLU A 84 10.68 -15.26 9.69
N ALA A 85 9.34 -15.16 9.68
CA ALA A 85 8.45 -16.25 10.10
C ALA A 85 8.42 -17.45 9.12
N LYS A 86 8.80 -17.28 7.84
CA LYS A 86 8.95 -18.40 6.90
C LYS A 86 10.07 -19.37 7.25
N SER A 87 10.95 -19.03 8.21
CA SER A 87 11.82 -20.00 8.85
C SER A 87 11.08 -20.94 9.83
N ASN A 88 9.77 -20.75 10.06
CA ASN A 88 8.96 -21.56 10.98
C ASN A 88 7.43 -21.60 10.63
N PHE A 89 7.04 -22.23 9.50
CA PHE A 89 5.70 -22.83 9.22
C PHE A 89 4.42 -21.91 9.24
N PRO A 90 3.22 -22.37 8.77
CA PRO A 90 2.53 -21.74 7.64
C PRO A 90 1.29 -20.92 8.02
N GLY A 91 0.95 -19.96 7.14
CA GLY A 91 -0.45 -19.56 6.90
C GLY A 91 -0.99 -18.42 7.76
N GLY A 92 -0.74 -17.19 7.31
CA GLY A 92 -1.42 -15.98 7.81
C GLY A 92 -1.84 -15.10 6.64
N GLY A 93 -2.92 -15.47 5.96
CA GLY A 93 -3.62 -14.58 5.05
C GLY A 93 -4.38 -13.55 5.88
N SER A 94 -3.92 -12.30 5.88
CA SER A 94 -4.74 -11.18 6.31
C SER A 94 -5.84 -11.04 5.25
N SER A 95 -6.98 -11.65 5.55
CA SER A 95 -8.23 -11.47 4.79
C SER A 95 -8.46 -9.97 4.57
N PRO A 96 -8.85 -9.54 3.37
CA PRO A 96 -9.29 -8.17 3.17
C PRO A 96 -10.47 -7.88 4.13
N PRO A 97 -10.58 -6.66 4.66
CA PRO A 97 -11.74 -6.28 5.47
C PRO A 97 -13.00 -6.55 4.65
N LYS A 98 -13.99 -7.18 5.28
CA LYS A 98 -15.25 -7.57 4.63
C LYS A 98 -15.92 -6.31 4.10
N CYS A 99 -16.17 -6.25 2.79
CA CYS A 99 -17.04 -5.24 2.21
C CYS A 99 -18.44 -5.38 2.83
N GLU A 100 -18.81 -4.42 3.68
CA GLU A 100 -20.21 -4.23 4.07
C GLU A 100 -20.88 -3.32 3.03
N PRO A 101 -22.05 -3.70 2.50
CA PRO A 101 -22.74 -2.90 1.49
C PRO A 101 -23.24 -1.61 2.13
N ARG A 102 -22.70 -0.47 1.68
CA ARG A 102 -23.21 0.87 2.02
C ARG A 102 -24.66 0.97 1.55
N GLY A 103 -25.55 1.20 2.52
CA GLY A 103 -27.00 1.30 2.33
C GLY A 103 -27.38 2.38 1.34
N ASN A 104 -28.42 2.06 0.55
CA ASN A 104 -29.10 2.98 -0.34
C ASN A 104 -29.72 4.16 0.42
N LEU A 105 -29.79 5.30 -0.29
CA LEU A 105 -30.66 6.46 -0.06
C LEU A 105 -32.08 6.06 0.39
#